data_AF-A0A6L7N1J6-F1
#
_entry.id   AF-A0A6L7N1J6-F1
#
_cell.length_a   1.000
_cell.length_b   1.000
_cell.length_c   1.000
_cell.angle_alpha   90.00
_cell.angle_beta   90.00
_cell.angle_gamma   90.00
#
_symmetry.space_group_name_H-M   'P 1'
#
loop_
_entity.id
_entity.type
_entity.pdbx_description
1 polymer ?
#
loop_
_entity_poly.entity_id
_entity_poly.type
_entity_poly.pdbx_seq_one_letter_code
_entity_poly.pdbx_strand_id
1 'polypeptide(L)'
;MLRLALVLAATVGLAGCMSKTVRVVDLSPPQQVHAGIAEDMLLDVGVSVFDSNVPESFDERVERNINPEVRRAEANYMAFFAKNLLQSTGNWGAVRVAPRETFAVDVVVTGSIAHSDGERMELDVVVTDARGVVWFERNYLTLASKYAYEDGIPPGIDPFQATYRRLADDMLAFYQTLSADDIRRIRTTAEMRFARDFSPDAFESYVQISKSGSWDLRRLPAQDDPMLGRVRQVREREYLFIDTLDEYFDNFHAEMSESYQEWRAATYDEAIAYRRVTDKAKRKTLLGAAALAGGILAQASDSDVARYGGATGIIAGATLSVSAVGDRAEAKLHSEVLQELGMSAEAEISPHTIELENQTLRLQGTVDDQYQQLRRILKRIYLEELELALPVEEAEDNEGESGFDADEAFLDSLGEPTSQ
;
A
#
# COMPACT_ATOMS: atom_id res chain seq x y z
N MET A 1 25.28 42.72 -36.44
CA MET A 1 23.99 42.28 -35.86
C MET A 1 23.97 40.79 -35.51
N LEU A 2 24.36 39.88 -36.41
CA LEU A 2 24.34 38.42 -36.14
C LEU A 2 25.18 37.96 -34.94
N ARG A 3 26.37 38.56 -34.73
CA ARG A 3 27.23 38.24 -33.56
C ARG A 3 26.66 38.71 -32.22
N LEU A 4 25.86 39.78 -32.21
CA LEU A 4 25.22 40.30 -31.00
C LEU A 4 24.02 39.42 -30.60
N ALA A 5 23.27 38.91 -31.59
CA ALA A 5 22.16 38.00 -31.39
C ALA A 5 22.62 36.62 -30.84
N LEU A 6 23.79 36.13 -31.29
CA LEU A 6 24.33 34.84 -30.84
C LEU A 6 24.88 34.90 -29.41
N VAL A 7 25.46 36.04 -29.01
CA VAL A 7 25.89 36.28 -27.61
C VAL A 7 24.67 36.44 -26.70
N LEU A 8 23.61 37.13 -27.17
CA LEU A 8 22.37 37.30 -26.40
C LEU A 8 21.63 35.96 -26.19
N ALA A 9 21.61 35.08 -27.19
CA ALA A 9 21.04 33.74 -27.08
C ALA A 9 21.84 32.83 -26.13
N ALA A 10 23.17 32.96 -26.10
CA ALA A 10 24.03 32.21 -25.17
C ALA A 10 23.86 32.67 -23.71
N THR A 11 23.59 33.95 -23.46
CA THR A 11 23.36 34.47 -22.10
C THR A 11 21.98 34.10 -21.51
N VAL A 12 20.95 33.88 -22.34
CA VAL A 12 19.62 33.49 -21.87
C VAL A 12 19.57 32.02 -21.43
N GLY A 13 20.44 31.15 -21.97
CA GLY A 13 20.52 29.74 -21.59
C GLY A 13 21.16 29.46 -20.21
N LEU A 14 21.78 30.46 -19.58
CA LEU A 14 22.44 30.34 -18.27
C LEU A 14 21.59 30.83 -17.10
N ALA A 15 20.40 31.39 -17.36
CA ALA A 15 19.44 31.78 -16.33
C ALA A 15 18.65 30.56 -15.81
N GLY A 16 19.37 29.54 -15.34
CA GLY A 16 18.76 28.48 -14.53
C GLY A 16 18.53 29.02 -13.13
N CYS A 17 17.32 29.53 -12.86
CA CYS A 17 16.91 29.88 -11.50
C CYS A 17 17.02 28.65 -10.60
N MET A 18 18.10 28.58 -9.80
CA MET A 18 18.22 27.65 -8.67
C MET A 18 17.26 28.14 -7.57
N SER A 19 15.99 27.76 -7.67
CA SER A 19 15.06 27.91 -6.56
C SER A 19 15.41 26.87 -5.50
N LYS A 20 16.03 27.31 -4.39
CA LYS A 20 16.11 26.50 -3.17
C LYS A 20 14.77 26.62 -2.45
N THR A 21 13.83 25.73 -2.74
CA THR A 21 12.61 25.59 -1.94
C THR A 21 12.95 24.89 -0.63
N VAL A 22 12.90 25.63 0.48
CA VAL A 22 12.94 25.02 1.81
C VAL A 22 11.61 24.29 2.01
N ARG A 23 11.67 22.97 2.19
CA ARG A 23 10.49 22.14 2.48
C ARG A 23 10.27 22.13 3.99
N VAL A 24 9.03 22.29 4.42
CA VAL A 24 8.62 22.15 5.83
C VAL A 24 7.70 20.95 5.92
N VAL A 25 7.79 20.21 7.02
CA VAL A 25 6.87 19.10 7.30
C VAL A 25 5.47 19.66 7.48
N ASP A 26 4.51 19.15 6.72
CA ASP A 26 3.10 19.53 6.86
C ASP A 26 2.48 18.74 8.03
N LEU A 27 2.29 19.43 9.15
CA LEU A 27 1.71 18.90 10.39
C LEU A 27 0.21 19.22 10.51
N SER A 28 -0.45 19.63 9.43
CA SER A 28 -1.87 19.95 9.46
C SER A 28 -2.68 18.69 9.82
N PRO A 29 -3.65 18.77 10.75
CA PRO A 29 -4.50 17.62 11.05
C PRO A 29 -5.39 17.26 9.83
N PRO A 30 -5.79 15.98 9.69
CA PRO A 30 -6.76 15.58 8.67
C PRO A 30 -8.12 16.23 8.91
N GLN A 31 -8.90 16.39 7.85
CA GLN A 31 -10.25 16.97 7.95
C GLN A 31 -11.19 16.06 8.74
N GLN A 32 -12.02 16.67 9.57
CA GLN A 32 -13.05 16.01 10.35
C GLN A 32 -14.41 16.64 10.05
N VAL A 33 -15.47 15.83 10.05
CA VAL A 33 -16.83 16.35 9.92
C VAL A 33 -17.27 16.97 11.25
N HIS A 34 -17.50 18.28 11.26
CA HIS A 34 -17.86 19.02 12.49
C HIS A 34 -19.26 18.69 13.03
N ALA A 35 -20.16 18.14 12.20
CA ALA A 35 -21.46 17.65 12.62
C ALA A 35 -21.39 16.12 12.73
N GLY A 36 -21.71 15.57 13.91
CA GLY A 36 -21.67 14.12 14.13
C GLY A 36 -22.47 13.37 13.06
N ILE A 37 -21.80 12.43 12.38
CA ILE A 37 -22.43 11.52 11.43
C ILE A 37 -23.25 10.51 12.23
N ALA A 38 -24.49 10.23 11.81
CA ALA A 38 -25.30 9.19 12.44
C ALA A 38 -24.64 7.82 12.26
N GLU A 39 -24.73 6.93 13.26
CA GLU A 39 -24.02 5.65 13.26
C GLU A 39 -24.42 4.74 12.08
N ASP A 40 -25.68 4.82 11.64
CA ASP A 40 -26.21 4.12 10.46
C ASP A 40 -25.70 4.70 9.13
N MET A 41 -25.01 5.84 9.18
CA MET A 41 -24.43 6.54 8.04
C MET A 41 -22.90 6.41 7.96
N LEU A 42 -22.26 5.87 9.00
CA LEU A 42 -20.83 5.55 8.98
C LEU A 42 -20.57 4.37 8.04
N LEU A 43 -19.41 4.36 7.38
CA LEU A 43 -18.95 3.24 6.56
C LEU A 43 -17.73 2.60 7.24
N ASP A 44 -17.73 1.29 7.34
CA ASP A 44 -16.58 0.53 7.84
C ASP A 44 -15.50 0.45 6.74
N VAL A 45 -14.25 0.71 7.10
CA VAL A 45 -13.12 0.78 6.17
C VAL A 45 -12.13 -0.34 6.46
N GLY A 46 -11.80 -1.14 5.44
CA GLY A 46 -10.67 -2.05 5.47
C GLY A 46 -9.48 -1.46 4.72
N VAL A 47 -8.35 -1.29 5.39
CA VAL A 47 -7.07 -0.97 4.75
C VAL A 47 -6.34 -2.28 4.52
N SER A 48 -6.18 -2.67 3.27
CA SER A 48 -5.39 -3.86 2.95
C SER A 48 -3.92 -3.60 3.23
N VAL A 49 -3.18 -4.63 3.66
CA VAL A 49 -1.71 -4.59 3.61
C VAL A 49 -1.29 -4.20 2.20
N PHE A 50 -0.42 -3.19 2.08
CA PHE A 50 -0.06 -2.67 0.78
C PHE A 50 0.79 -3.67 -0.01
N ASP A 51 0.72 -3.59 -1.33
CA ASP A 51 1.62 -4.32 -2.18
C ASP A 51 3.02 -3.69 -2.08
N SER A 52 3.96 -4.52 -1.62
CA SER A 52 5.39 -4.20 -1.53
C SER A 52 6.00 -3.84 -2.89
N ASN A 53 5.40 -4.30 -4.01
CA ASN A 53 5.85 -4.04 -5.38
C ASN A 53 7.35 -4.36 -5.57
N VAL A 54 7.81 -5.45 -4.95
CA VAL A 54 9.17 -5.95 -5.07
C VAL A 54 9.29 -6.73 -6.39
N PRO A 55 10.15 -6.31 -7.32
CA PRO A 55 10.35 -7.06 -8.57
C PRO A 55 10.90 -8.46 -8.31
N GLU A 56 10.46 -9.43 -9.11
CA GLU A 56 11.01 -10.79 -9.08
C GLU A 56 12.48 -10.82 -9.54
N SER A 57 12.84 -9.96 -10.50
CA SER A 57 14.20 -9.85 -11.05
C SER A 57 15.16 -9.22 -10.04
N PHE A 58 16.23 -9.94 -9.71
CA PHE A 58 17.32 -9.42 -8.88
C PHE A 58 17.94 -8.15 -9.49
N ASP A 59 18.16 -8.14 -10.81
CA ASP A 59 18.77 -7.00 -11.50
C ASP A 59 17.88 -5.76 -11.40
N GLU A 60 16.55 -5.93 -11.50
CA GLU A 60 15.61 -4.82 -11.37
C GLU A 60 15.55 -4.29 -9.93
N ARG A 61 15.60 -5.17 -8.93
CA ARG A 61 15.69 -4.77 -7.52
C ARG A 61 16.94 -3.95 -7.25
N VAL A 62 18.09 -4.38 -7.77
CA VAL A 62 19.37 -3.66 -7.66
C VAL A 62 19.29 -2.30 -8.37
N GLU A 63 18.74 -2.25 -9.58
CA GLU A 63 18.57 -1.00 -10.33
C GLU A 63 17.66 0.00 -9.61
N ARG A 64 16.61 -0.49 -8.94
CA ARG A 64 15.64 0.31 -8.18
C ARG A 64 16.03 0.55 -6.73
N ASN A 65 17.17 0.05 -6.26
CA ASN A 65 17.61 0.10 -4.85
C ASN A 65 16.56 -0.45 -3.86
N ILE A 66 15.88 -1.54 -4.22
CA ILE A 66 14.85 -2.15 -3.37
C ILE A 66 15.46 -3.27 -2.53
N ASN A 67 15.49 -3.08 -1.21
CA ASN A 67 15.62 -4.19 -0.26
C ASN A 67 14.21 -4.83 -0.06
N PRO A 68 14.01 -6.11 -0.41
CA PRO A 68 12.71 -6.77 -0.29
C PRO A 68 12.15 -6.82 1.12
N GLU A 69 12.98 -7.15 2.12
CA GLU A 69 12.49 -7.35 3.47
C GLU A 69 12.07 -6.02 4.09
N VAL A 70 12.88 -4.97 3.90
CA VAL A 70 12.49 -3.61 4.27
C VAL A 70 11.19 -3.23 3.57
N ARG A 71 11.07 -3.47 2.25
CA ARG A 71 9.88 -3.10 1.50
C ARG A 71 8.62 -3.88 1.90
N ARG A 72 8.73 -5.14 2.33
CA ARG A 72 7.62 -5.91 2.91
C ARG A 72 7.23 -5.42 4.30
N ALA A 73 8.20 -5.00 5.11
CA ALA A 73 7.93 -4.36 6.40
C ALA A 73 7.19 -3.02 6.19
N GLU A 74 7.64 -2.20 5.25
CA GLU A 74 7.01 -0.95 4.84
C GLU A 74 5.53 -1.15 4.44
N ALA A 75 5.22 -2.21 3.68
CA ALA A 75 3.85 -2.51 3.28
C ALA A 75 2.87 -2.67 4.47
N ASN A 76 3.33 -3.30 5.56
CA ASN A 76 2.53 -3.45 6.78
C ASN A 76 2.51 -2.14 7.58
N TYR A 77 3.67 -1.51 7.77
CA TYR A 77 3.81 -0.26 8.52
C TYR A 77 2.93 0.85 7.95
N MET A 78 2.99 1.05 6.63
CA MET A 78 2.25 2.12 5.93
C MET A 78 0.73 1.86 5.93
N ALA A 79 0.30 0.61 5.80
CA ALA A 79 -1.11 0.25 5.89
C ALA A 79 -1.67 0.53 7.30
N PHE A 80 -0.94 0.15 8.34
CA PHE A 80 -1.33 0.44 9.72
C PHE A 80 -1.34 1.94 10.03
N PHE A 81 -0.35 2.69 9.56
CA PHE A 81 -0.33 4.14 9.71
C PHE A 81 -1.54 4.79 9.02
N ALA A 82 -1.89 4.36 7.80
CA ALA A 82 -3.07 4.83 7.08
C ALA A 82 -4.36 4.53 7.86
N LYS A 83 -4.51 3.31 8.40
CA LYS A 83 -5.63 2.91 9.25
C LYS A 83 -5.75 3.81 10.47
N ASN A 84 -4.67 4.02 11.22
CA ASN A 84 -4.70 4.84 12.43
C ASN A 84 -5.06 6.30 12.14
N LEU A 85 -4.54 6.85 11.04
CA LEU A 85 -4.90 8.21 10.65
C LEU A 85 -6.37 8.30 10.26
N LEU A 86 -6.90 7.38 9.46
CA LEU A 86 -8.32 7.32 9.10
C LEU A 86 -9.19 7.21 10.35
N GLN A 87 -8.86 6.29 11.26
CA GLN A 87 -9.55 6.11 12.53
C GLN A 87 -9.56 7.39 13.38
N SER A 88 -8.42 8.08 13.47
CA SER A 88 -8.29 9.32 14.25
C SER A 88 -9.17 10.47 13.75
N THR A 89 -9.67 10.39 12.51
CA THR A 89 -10.58 11.42 11.97
C THR A 89 -11.99 11.34 12.56
N GLY A 90 -12.41 10.16 13.05
CA GLY A 90 -13.78 9.93 13.51
C GLY A 90 -14.85 10.04 12.41
N ASN A 91 -14.46 10.08 11.13
CA ASN A 91 -15.38 10.21 9.99
C ASN A 91 -15.96 8.86 9.53
N TRP A 92 -15.42 7.76 10.04
CA TRP A 92 -15.69 6.40 9.58
C TRP A 92 -16.26 5.56 10.71
N GLY A 93 -16.81 4.41 10.36
CA GLY A 93 -17.17 3.39 11.34
C GLY A 93 -15.90 2.75 11.91
N ALA A 94 -15.87 1.43 11.96
CA ALA A 94 -14.64 0.76 12.29
C ALA A 94 -13.64 0.83 11.11
N VAL A 95 -12.40 1.20 11.40
CA VAL A 95 -11.29 1.17 10.45
C VAL A 95 -10.33 0.08 10.88
N ARG A 96 -10.04 -0.86 9.99
CA ARG A 96 -9.25 -2.06 10.31
C ARG A 96 -8.18 -2.32 9.26
N VAL A 97 -7.05 -2.87 9.67
CA VAL A 97 -6.10 -3.44 8.73
C VAL A 97 -6.52 -4.87 8.42
N ALA A 98 -6.65 -5.17 7.13
CA ALA A 98 -6.97 -6.52 6.69
C ALA A 98 -5.74 -7.11 5.97
N PRO A 99 -5.25 -8.30 6.38
CA PRO A 99 -4.13 -8.94 5.69
C PRO A 99 -4.48 -9.29 4.24
N ARG A 100 -5.77 -9.41 3.92
CA ARG A 100 -6.30 -9.65 2.57
C ARG A 100 -7.60 -8.89 2.34
N GLU A 101 -8.08 -8.91 1.10
CA GLU A 101 -9.43 -8.44 0.79
C GLU A 101 -10.47 -9.19 1.63
N THR A 102 -11.24 -8.44 2.41
CA THR A 102 -12.40 -8.94 3.15
C THR A 102 -13.67 -8.32 2.59
N PHE A 103 -14.74 -9.11 2.49
CA PHE A 103 -16.07 -8.62 2.14
C PHE A 103 -16.85 -8.10 3.36
N ALA A 104 -16.24 -8.13 4.55
CA ALA A 104 -16.86 -7.67 5.77
C ALA A 104 -16.86 -6.13 5.90
N VAL A 105 -16.14 -5.39 5.06
CA VAL A 105 -16.07 -3.92 5.13
C VAL A 105 -16.85 -3.25 4.00
N ASP A 106 -17.24 -2.00 4.21
CA ASP A 106 -18.01 -1.21 3.26
C ASP A 106 -17.12 -0.55 2.20
N VAL A 107 -15.91 -0.17 2.58
CA VAL A 107 -14.91 0.47 1.71
C VAL A 107 -13.56 -0.20 1.90
N VAL A 108 -12.88 -0.51 0.81
CA VAL A 108 -11.54 -1.09 0.80
C VAL A 108 -10.55 -0.07 0.27
N VAL A 109 -9.45 0.11 0.99
CA VAL A 109 -8.29 0.89 0.58
C VAL A 109 -7.17 -0.09 0.25
N THR A 110 -6.76 -0.15 -1.01
CA THR A 110 -5.57 -0.90 -1.45
C THR A 110 -4.48 0.08 -1.85
N GLY A 111 -3.23 -0.30 -1.64
CA GLY A 111 -2.07 0.52 -1.96
C GLY A 111 -0.94 -0.31 -2.56
N SER A 112 -0.10 0.30 -3.39
CA SER A 112 1.15 -0.28 -3.89
C SER A 112 2.28 0.74 -3.72
N ILE A 113 3.43 0.27 -3.22
CA ILE A 113 4.58 1.13 -2.96
C ILE A 113 5.38 1.29 -4.26
N ALA A 114 5.16 2.38 -4.98
CA ALA A 114 5.93 2.69 -6.18
C ALA A 114 7.38 3.03 -5.85
N HIS A 115 7.58 3.83 -4.78
CA HIS A 115 8.90 4.28 -4.32
C HIS A 115 8.87 4.58 -2.82
N SER A 116 9.91 4.20 -2.08
CA SER A 116 10.10 4.56 -0.67
C SER A 116 11.58 4.60 -0.34
N ASP A 117 12.04 5.75 0.14
CA ASP A 117 13.35 5.99 0.75
C ASP A 117 13.24 7.16 1.75
N GLY A 118 14.37 7.56 2.35
CA GLY A 118 14.41 8.71 3.26
C GLY A 118 13.94 10.04 2.67
N GLU A 119 14.07 10.29 1.36
CA GLU A 119 13.63 11.56 0.77
C GLU A 119 12.18 11.48 0.26
N ARG A 120 11.78 10.35 -0.31
CA ARG A 120 10.61 10.24 -1.18
C ARG A 120 9.78 9.02 -0.82
N MET A 121 8.48 9.25 -0.67
CA MET A 121 7.47 8.21 -0.62
C MET A 121 6.45 8.43 -1.72
N GLU A 122 6.17 7.37 -2.46
CA GLU A 122 5.20 7.36 -3.55
C GLU A 122 4.32 6.12 -3.44
N LEU A 123 3.03 6.37 -3.17
CA LEU A 123 2.02 5.34 -3.01
C LEU A 123 0.96 5.47 -4.10
N ASP A 124 0.73 4.39 -4.83
CA ASP A 124 -0.42 4.25 -5.72
C ASP A 124 -1.56 3.65 -4.91
N VAL A 125 -2.65 4.40 -4.72
CA VAL A 125 -3.76 4.00 -3.86
C VAL A 125 -5.06 3.96 -4.64
N VAL A 126 -5.83 2.90 -4.42
CA VAL A 126 -7.17 2.70 -4.97
C VAL A 126 -8.16 2.55 -3.83
N VAL A 127 -9.24 3.33 -3.87
CA VAL A 127 -10.33 3.24 -2.89
C VAL A 127 -11.58 2.76 -3.60
N THR A 128 -12.13 1.63 -3.14
CA THR A 128 -13.28 0.98 -3.78
C THR A 128 -14.35 0.65 -2.75
N ASP A 129 -15.61 0.97 -3.03
CA ASP A 129 -16.72 0.58 -2.15
C ASP A 129 -17.22 -0.85 -2.40
N ALA A 130 -18.09 -1.32 -1.52
CA ALA A 130 -18.68 -2.64 -1.60
C ALA A 130 -19.53 -2.88 -2.86
N ARG A 131 -19.93 -1.84 -3.61
CA ARG A 131 -20.61 -1.99 -4.91
C ARG A 131 -19.63 -2.28 -6.05
N GLY A 132 -18.32 -2.25 -5.77
CA GLY A 132 -17.26 -2.32 -6.77
C GLY A 132 -17.09 -0.99 -7.52
N VAL A 133 -17.55 0.12 -6.94
CA VAL A 133 -17.33 1.46 -7.52
C VAL A 133 -16.01 1.99 -6.97
N VAL A 134 -15.07 2.27 -7.87
CA VAL A 134 -13.82 2.96 -7.54
C VAL A 134 -14.13 4.42 -7.27
N TRP A 135 -13.86 4.87 -6.05
CA TRP A 135 -13.99 6.27 -5.64
C TRP A 135 -12.95 7.13 -6.33
N PHE A 136 -11.70 6.65 -6.30
CA PHE A 136 -10.58 7.24 -7.02
C PHE A 136 -9.38 6.28 -7.08
N GLU A 137 -8.52 6.52 -8.06
CA GLU A 137 -7.16 5.98 -8.15
C GLU A 137 -6.21 7.17 -8.14
N ARG A 138 -5.26 7.21 -7.19
CA ARG A 138 -4.36 8.34 -7.03
C ARG A 138 -2.94 7.90 -6.69
N ASN A 139 -1.98 8.59 -7.30
CA ASN A 139 -0.57 8.54 -6.93
C ASN A 139 -0.26 9.65 -5.94
N TYR A 140 0.16 9.29 -4.74
CA TYR A 140 0.55 10.21 -3.68
C TYR A 140 2.07 10.27 -3.57
N LEU A 141 2.66 11.27 -4.20
CA LEU A 141 4.06 11.63 -4.01
C LEU A 141 4.21 12.61 -2.84
N THR A 142 5.04 12.27 -1.86
CA THR A 142 5.49 13.18 -0.80
C THR A 142 7.00 13.18 -0.73
N LEU A 143 7.58 14.37 -0.52
CA LEU A 143 9.01 14.53 -0.32
C LEU A 143 9.26 15.02 1.10
N ALA A 144 10.01 14.23 1.87
CA ALA A 144 10.41 14.59 3.21
C ALA A 144 11.27 15.86 3.19
N SER A 145 11.16 16.62 4.28
CA SER A 145 12.14 17.66 4.59
C SER A 145 13.28 17.06 5.40
N LYS A 146 14.49 17.62 5.27
CA LYS A 146 15.61 17.26 6.15
C LYS A 146 15.25 17.46 7.62
N TYR A 147 14.46 18.49 7.92
CA TYR A 147 13.99 18.81 9.27
C TYR A 147 13.06 17.73 9.85
N ALA A 148 12.49 16.85 9.04
CA ALA A 148 11.64 15.76 9.50
C ALA A 148 12.40 14.71 10.32
N TYR A 149 13.73 14.70 10.24
CA TYR A 149 14.61 13.74 10.90
C TYR A 149 15.45 14.37 12.02
N GLU A 150 15.18 15.63 12.39
CA GLU A 150 15.90 16.29 13.49
C GLU A 150 15.26 15.97 14.84
N ASP A 151 16.08 15.91 15.90
CA ASP A 151 15.68 15.61 17.29
C ASP A 151 14.58 16.54 17.87
N GLY A 152 14.25 17.64 17.18
CA GLY A 152 13.22 18.60 17.56
C GLY A 152 11.79 18.26 17.11
N ILE A 153 11.61 17.19 16.32
CA ILE A 153 10.28 16.72 15.88
C ILE A 153 9.63 15.91 17.01
N PRO A 154 8.36 16.19 17.37
CA PRO A 154 7.66 15.39 18.37
C PRO A 154 7.64 13.89 18.00
N PRO A 155 7.82 12.98 18.98
CA PRO A 155 7.67 11.54 18.74
C PRO A 155 6.31 11.22 18.10
N GLY A 156 6.30 10.29 17.15
CA GLY A 156 5.08 9.85 16.46
C GLY A 156 4.66 10.67 15.24
N ILE A 157 5.38 11.75 14.89
CA ILE A 157 5.20 12.44 13.61
C ILE A 157 5.96 11.70 12.52
N ASP A 158 5.25 11.21 11.50
CA ASP A 158 5.87 10.59 10.35
C ASP A 158 6.30 11.64 9.30
N PRO A 159 7.53 11.58 8.75
CA PRO A 159 8.00 12.48 7.69
C PRO A 159 7.09 12.57 6.45
N PHE A 160 6.29 11.54 6.20
CA PHE A 160 5.36 11.43 5.08
C PHE A 160 3.89 11.46 5.50
N GLN A 161 3.57 11.95 6.71
CA GLN A 161 2.19 12.08 7.21
C GLN A 161 1.25 12.77 6.20
N ALA A 162 1.76 13.73 5.40
CA ALA A 162 1.00 14.42 4.36
C ALA A 162 0.42 13.50 3.27
N THR A 163 1.01 12.33 3.01
CA THR A 163 0.41 11.32 2.11
C THR A 163 -0.87 10.78 2.69
N TYR A 164 -0.82 10.30 3.93
CA TYR A 164 -1.97 9.69 4.60
C TYR A 164 -3.07 10.73 4.87
N ARG A 165 -2.69 11.97 5.20
CA ARG A 165 -3.65 13.07 5.35
C ARG A 165 -4.43 13.31 4.06
N ARG A 166 -3.73 13.42 2.92
CA ARG A 166 -4.38 13.61 1.62
C ARG A 166 -5.29 12.43 1.26
N LEU A 167 -4.88 11.21 1.57
CA LEU A 167 -5.74 10.03 1.42
C LEU A 167 -7.04 10.18 2.23
N ALA A 168 -6.93 10.51 3.51
CA ALA A 168 -8.09 10.70 4.39
C ALA A 168 -9.01 11.84 3.90
N ASP A 169 -8.43 12.97 3.48
CA ASP A 169 -9.17 14.13 2.97
C ASP A 169 -9.87 13.80 1.63
N ASP A 170 -9.22 13.08 0.72
CA ASP A 170 -9.81 12.66 -0.56
C ASP A 170 -10.94 11.64 -0.36
N MET A 171 -10.77 10.70 0.57
CA MET A 171 -11.85 9.76 0.96
C MET A 171 -13.05 10.52 1.54
N LEU A 172 -12.82 11.47 2.44
CA LEU A 172 -13.88 12.29 3.03
C LEU A 172 -14.59 13.12 1.95
N ALA A 173 -13.83 13.74 1.05
CA ALA A 173 -14.36 14.54 -0.04
C ALA A 173 -15.30 13.71 -0.94
N PHE A 174 -14.94 12.46 -1.24
CA PHE A 174 -15.80 11.55 -1.99
C PHE A 174 -17.05 11.16 -1.18
N TYR A 175 -16.88 10.77 0.09
CA TYR A 175 -17.99 10.41 0.98
C TYR A 175 -19.05 11.52 1.05
N GLN A 176 -18.64 12.80 1.12
CA GLN A 176 -19.54 13.94 1.16
C GLN A 176 -20.38 14.13 -0.12
N THR A 177 -20.01 13.49 -1.23
CA THR A 177 -20.82 13.49 -2.45
C THR A 177 -21.92 12.43 -2.46
N LEU A 178 -21.85 11.45 -1.55
CA LEU A 178 -22.80 10.34 -1.47
C LEU A 178 -24.12 10.78 -0.86
N SER A 179 -25.23 10.34 -1.46
CA SER A 179 -26.54 10.49 -0.85
C SER A 179 -26.73 9.47 0.29
N ALA A 180 -27.73 9.71 1.15
CA ALA A 180 -28.06 8.74 2.19
C ALA A 180 -28.48 7.36 1.62
N ASP A 181 -29.10 7.35 0.44
CA ASP A 181 -29.44 6.13 -0.28
C ASP A 181 -28.21 5.40 -0.81
N ASP A 182 -27.18 6.14 -1.25
CA ASP A 182 -25.91 5.54 -1.70
C ASP A 182 -25.21 4.83 -0.55
N ILE A 183 -25.12 5.48 0.61
CA ILE A 183 -24.48 4.94 1.82
C ILE A 183 -25.21 3.65 2.26
N ARG A 184 -26.54 3.68 2.35
CA ARG A 184 -27.34 2.48 2.64
C ARG A 184 -27.09 1.37 1.62
N ARG A 185 -27.06 1.69 0.33
CA ARG A 185 -26.78 0.71 -0.73
C ARG A 185 -25.39 0.09 -0.58
N ILE A 186 -24.36 0.88 -0.28
CA ILE A 186 -23.00 0.36 -0.03
C ILE A 186 -23.04 -0.66 1.11
N ARG A 187 -23.58 -0.28 2.27
CA ARG A 187 -23.65 -1.14 3.46
C ARG A 187 -24.43 -2.43 3.21
N THR A 188 -25.58 -2.32 2.55
CA THR A 188 -26.39 -3.50 2.21
C THR A 188 -25.70 -4.39 1.17
N THR A 189 -25.01 -3.82 0.19
CA THR A 189 -24.23 -4.61 -0.77
C THR A 189 -23.05 -5.32 -0.08
N ALA A 190 -22.35 -4.68 0.86
CA ALA A 190 -21.30 -5.31 1.66
C ALA A 190 -21.85 -6.54 2.42
N GLU A 191 -22.98 -6.36 3.11
CA GLU A 191 -23.64 -7.44 3.85
C GLU A 191 -24.02 -8.62 2.93
N MET A 192 -24.62 -8.34 1.77
CA MET A 192 -25.01 -9.40 0.84
C MET A 192 -23.80 -10.07 0.18
N ARG A 193 -22.71 -9.33 -0.09
CA ARG A 193 -21.45 -9.90 -0.61
C ARG A 193 -20.84 -10.85 0.42
N PHE A 194 -20.78 -10.44 1.67
CA PHE A 194 -20.35 -11.30 2.77
C PHE A 194 -21.23 -12.56 2.87
N ALA A 195 -22.56 -12.38 2.85
CA ALA A 195 -23.51 -13.48 2.91
C ALA A 195 -23.34 -14.47 1.74
N ARG A 196 -23.13 -13.97 0.52
CA ARG A 196 -22.88 -14.79 -0.67
C ARG A 196 -21.55 -15.51 -0.62
N ASP A 197 -20.49 -14.86 -0.16
CA ASP A 197 -19.18 -15.51 -0.05
C ASP A 197 -19.21 -16.64 1.00
N PHE A 198 -19.91 -16.40 2.09
CA PHE A 198 -20.06 -17.38 3.17
C PHE A 198 -21.03 -18.52 2.82
N SER A 199 -22.16 -18.20 2.18
CA SER A 199 -23.18 -19.17 1.76
C SER A 199 -23.71 -18.84 0.36
N PRO A 200 -22.99 -19.30 -0.69
CA PRO A 200 -23.37 -19.06 -2.08
C PRO A 200 -24.79 -19.55 -2.39
N ASP A 201 -25.15 -20.76 -1.97
CA ASP A 201 -26.44 -21.38 -2.29
C ASP A 201 -27.64 -20.56 -1.78
N ALA A 202 -27.50 -19.94 -0.60
CA ALA A 202 -28.55 -19.11 -0.02
C ALA A 202 -28.57 -17.71 -0.65
N PHE A 203 -27.42 -17.11 -0.94
CA PHE A 203 -27.31 -15.67 -1.22
C PHE A 203 -26.94 -15.28 -2.67
N GLU A 204 -26.59 -16.22 -3.55
CA GLU A 204 -26.18 -15.94 -4.94
C GLU A 204 -27.24 -15.15 -5.74
N SER A 205 -28.52 -15.41 -5.45
CA SER A 205 -29.64 -14.73 -6.11
C SER A 205 -29.93 -13.32 -5.57
N TYR A 206 -29.31 -12.90 -4.46
CA TYR A 206 -29.49 -11.58 -3.85
C TYR A 206 -28.49 -10.55 -4.40
N VAL A 207 -27.26 -10.97 -4.67
CA VAL A 207 -26.20 -10.10 -5.21
C VAL A 207 -25.41 -10.78 -6.32
N GLN A 208 -25.33 -10.13 -7.48
CA GLN A 208 -24.66 -10.68 -8.67
C GLN A 208 -23.57 -9.74 -9.16
N ILE A 209 -22.56 -10.33 -9.80
CA ILE A 209 -21.51 -9.56 -10.46
C ILE A 209 -22.02 -9.17 -11.85
N SER A 210 -22.04 -7.88 -12.14
CA SER A 210 -22.35 -7.31 -13.44
C SER A 210 -21.27 -7.69 -14.46
N LYS A 211 -21.61 -7.62 -15.75
CA LYS A 211 -20.64 -7.79 -16.85
C LYS A 211 -19.47 -6.79 -16.79
N SER A 212 -19.65 -5.66 -16.12
CA SER A 212 -18.64 -4.63 -15.89
C SER A 212 -17.77 -4.86 -14.65
N GLY A 213 -18.02 -5.93 -13.88
CA GLY A 213 -17.30 -6.22 -12.63
C GLY A 213 -17.88 -5.59 -11.36
N SER A 214 -18.91 -4.75 -11.47
CA SER A 214 -19.60 -4.15 -10.31
C SER A 214 -20.64 -5.09 -9.69
N TRP A 215 -20.97 -4.92 -8.42
CA TRP A 215 -21.96 -5.73 -7.72
C TRP A 215 -23.35 -5.12 -7.83
N ASP A 216 -24.30 -5.88 -8.39
CA ASP A 216 -25.71 -5.50 -8.52
C ASP A 216 -26.56 -6.19 -7.44
N LEU A 217 -27.22 -5.38 -6.62
CA LEU A 217 -28.14 -5.82 -5.58
C LEU A 217 -29.52 -6.07 -6.20
N ARG A 218 -29.91 -7.34 -6.35
CA ARG A 218 -31.11 -7.76 -7.08
C ARG A 218 -32.36 -7.76 -6.22
N ARG A 219 -32.21 -8.21 -4.98
CA ARG A 219 -33.29 -8.33 -3.99
C ARG A 219 -32.70 -8.36 -2.59
N LEU A 220 -33.55 -8.17 -1.58
CA LEU A 220 -33.17 -8.27 -0.18
C LEU A 220 -34.00 -9.36 0.51
N PRO A 221 -33.39 -10.11 1.43
CA PRO A 221 -34.14 -10.99 2.33
C PRO A 221 -35.01 -10.16 3.28
N ALA A 222 -35.92 -10.81 3.99
CA ALA A 222 -36.65 -10.16 5.07
C ALA A 222 -35.67 -9.69 6.17
N GLN A 223 -36.00 -8.62 6.89
CA GLN A 223 -35.10 -8.09 7.95
C GLN A 223 -34.78 -9.13 9.04
N ASP A 224 -35.76 -9.98 9.35
CA ASP A 224 -35.68 -11.06 10.35
C ASP A 224 -35.42 -12.44 9.73
N ASP A 225 -34.82 -12.48 8.53
CA ASP A 225 -34.46 -13.75 7.89
C ASP A 225 -33.45 -14.53 8.78
N PRO A 226 -33.76 -15.77 9.20
CA PRO A 226 -32.88 -16.53 10.10
C PRO A 226 -31.50 -16.82 9.51
N MET A 227 -31.40 -17.02 8.19
CA MET A 227 -30.12 -17.28 7.53
C MET A 227 -29.26 -16.02 7.55
N LEU A 228 -29.87 -14.87 7.25
CA LEU A 228 -29.19 -13.59 7.35
C LEU A 228 -28.74 -13.29 8.80
N GLY A 229 -29.57 -13.63 9.78
CA GLY A 229 -29.21 -13.53 11.21
C GLY A 229 -27.95 -14.33 11.56
N ARG A 230 -27.80 -15.56 11.06
CA ARG A 230 -26.59 -16.38 11.27
C ARG A 230 -25.36 -15.78 10.57
N VAL A 231 -25.52 -15.33 9.33
CA VAL A 231 -24.45 -14.64 8.59
C VAL A 231 -23.94 -13.42 9.34
N ARG A 232 -24.84 -12.60 9.91
CA ARG A 232 -24.48 -11.45 10.74
C ARG A 232 -23.63 -11.87 11.95
N GLN A 233 -24.02 -12.93 12.66
CA GLN A 233 -23.22 -13.44 13.80
C GLN A 233 -21.82 -13.88 13.38
N VAL A 234 -21.70 -14.53 12.22
CA VAL A 234 -20.39 -14.92 11.67
C VAL A 234 -19.56 -13.68 11.31
N ARG A 235 -20.19 -12.67 10.70
CA ARG A 235 -19.53 -11.40 10.36
C ARG A 235 -18.98 -10.70 11.61
N GLU A 236 -19.75 -10.66 12.70
CA GLU A 236 -19.28 -10.11 13.98
C GLU A 236 -18.08 -10.89 14.55
N ARG A 237 -18.07 -12.23 14.41
CA ARG A 237 -16.90 -13.04 14.82
C ARG A 237 -15.67 -12.76 13.97
N GLU A 238 -15.84 -12.54 12.66
CA GLU A 238 -14.73 -12.13 11.79
C GLU A 238 -14.19 -10.75 12.18
N TYR A 239 -15.06 -9.80 12.56
CA TYR A 239 -14.61 -8.50 13.08
C TYR A 239 -13.77 -8.64 14.35
N LEU A 240 -14.23 -9.42 15.33
CA LEU A 240 -13.47 -9.63 16.57
C LEU A 240 -12.08 -10.21 16.30
N PHE A 241 -11.95 -11.12 15.33
CA PHE A 241 -10.65 -11.63 14.94
C PHE A 241 -9.77 -10.58 14.27
N ILE A 242 -10.32 -9.78 13.35
CA ILE A 242 -9.55 -8.70 12.73
C ILE A 242 -9.13 -7.68 13.80
N ASP A 243 -9.97 -7.40 14.79
CA ASP A 243 -9.64 -6.54 15.92
C ASP A 243 -8.49 -7.13 16.77
N THR A 244 -8.42 -8.47 16.94
CA THR A 244 -7.24 -9.10 17.56
C THR A 244 -5.99 -9.03 16.70
N LEU A 245 -6.11 -9.04 15.37
CA LEU A 245 -4.96 -8.80 14.48
C LEU A 245 -4.49 -7.35 14.51
N ASP A 246 -5.37 -6.40 14.84
CA ASP A 246 -5.02 -5.00 14.97
C ASP A 246 -3.97 -4.78 16.07
N GLU A 247 -4.05 -5.53 17.18
CA GLU A 247 -3.03 -5.55 18.24
C GLU A 247 -1.67 -6.03 17.73
N TYR A 248 -1.65 -7.02 16.83
CA TYR A 248 -0.42 -7.45 16.16
C TYR A 248 0.20 -6.32 15.33
N PHE A 249 -0.61 -5.63 14.52
CA PHE A 249 -0.10 -4.53 13.69
C PHE A 249 0.37 -3.35 14.54
N ASP A 250 -0.27 -3.08 15.68
CA ASP A 250 0.15 -2.06 16.63
C ASP A 250 1.53 -2.38 17.24
N ASN A 251 1.71 -3.60 17.73
CA ASN A 251 2.99 -4.06 18.27
C ASN A 251 4.09 -4.02 17.20
N PHE A 252 3.81 -4.55 16.00
CA PHE A 252 4.75 -4.50 14.87
C PHE A 252 5.17 -3.07 14.54
N HIS A 253 4.19 -2.15 14.44
CA HIS A 253 4.46 -0.76 14.14
C HIS A 253 5.28 -0.09 15.25
N ALA A 254 4.96 -0.36 16.53
CA ALA A 254 5.68 0.18 17.66
C ALA A 254 7.15 -0.27 17.68
N GLU A 255 7.41 -1.57 17.52
CA GLU A 255 8.76 -2.15 17.47
C GLU A 255 9.59 -1.63 16.29
N MET A 256 8.97 -1.54 15.11
CA MET A 256 9.64 -1.08 13.90
C MET A 256 9.91 0.44 13.89
N SER A 257 9.10 1.23 14.61
CA SER A 257 9.03 2.68 14.41
C SER A 257 10.36 3.41 14.53
N GLU A 258 11.16 3.13 15.56
CA GLU A 258 12.43 3.80 15.83
C GLU A 258 13.47 3.47 14.75
N SER A 259 13.79 2.19 14.57
CA SER A 259 14.74 1.69 13.56
C SER A 259 14.37 2.13 12.15
N TYR A 260 13.06 2.17 11.83
CA TYR A 260 12.60 2.62 10.52
C TYR A 260 12.79 4.12 10.31
N GLN A 261 12.61 4.96 11.33
CA GLN A 261 12.93 6.38 11.23
C GLN A 261 14.43 6.62 11.10
N GLU A 262 15.25 5.87 11.83
CA GLU A 262 16.71 5.95 11.73
C GLU A 262 17.21 5.55 10.35
N TRP A 263 16.69 4.45 9.78
CA TRP A 263 17.00 4.05 8.42
C TRP A 263 16.59 5.11 7.39
N ARG A 264 15.40 5.71 7.52
CA ARG A 264 14.96 6.81 6.65
C ARG A 264 15.86 8.04 6.79
N ALA A 265 16.27 8.40 8.01
CA ALA A 265 17.20 9.49 8.24
C ALA A 265 18.57 9.22 7.60
N ALA A 266 19.10 8.01 7.77
CA ALA A 266 20.39 7.58 7.22
C ALA A 266 20.40 7.55 5.69
N THR A 267 19.29 7.16 5.07
CA THR A 267 19.18 7.10 3.60
C THR A 267 18.85 8.45 2.95
N TYR A 268 18.42 9.47 3.70
CA TYR A 268 17.93 10.75 3.15
C TYR A 268 18.95 11.47 2.24
N ASP A 269 20.15 11.75 2.76
CA ASP A 269 21.15 12.52 2.00
C ASP A 269 21.66 11.70 0.80
N GLU A 270 21.73 10.38 0.94
CA GLU A 270 22.22 9.45 -0.07
C GLU A 270 21.20 9.24 -1.21
N ALA A 271 19.92 9.11 -0.89
CA ALA A 271 18.83 9.04 -1.86
C ALA A 271 18.77 10.32 -2.72
N ILE A 272 18.96 11.48 -2.09
CA ILE A 272 19.06 12.76 -2.81
C ILE A 272 20.24 12.77 -3.77
N ALA A 273 21.42 12.34 -3.32
CA ALA A 273 22.64 12.31 -4.12
C ALA A 273 22.49 11.36 -5.32
N TYR A 274 22.05 10.12 -5.05
CA TYR A 274 21.76 9.10 -6.05
C TYR A 274 20.81 9.64 -7.14
N ARG A 275 19.67 10.22 -6.75
CA ARG A 275 18.69 10.78 -7.71
C ARG A 275 19.29 11.92 -8.53
N ARG A 276 19.97 12.88 -7.89
CA ARG A 276 20.56 14.04 -8.59
C ARG A 276 21.57 13.61 -9.65
N VAL A 277 22.45 12.68 -9.31
CA VAL A 277 23.49 12.19 -10.22
C VAL A 277 22.85 11.33 -11.33
N THR A 278 21.85 10.52 -11.02
CA THR A 278 21.08 9.73 -11.99
C THR A 278 20.34 10.62 -13.00
N ASP A 279 19.62 11.65 -12.54
CA ASP A 279 18.90 12.59 -13.41
C ASP A 279 19.86 13.40 -14.28
N LYS A 280 21.01 13.79 -13.72
CA LYS A 280 22.11 14.44 -14.45
C LYS A 280 22.65 13.53 -15.56
N ALA A 281 22.90 12.25 -15.25
CA ALA A 281 23.35 11.27 -16.23
C ALA A 281 22.31 11.02 -17.34
N LYS A 282 21.03 10.88 -16.98
CA LYS A 282 19.91 10.72 -17.94
C LYS A 282 19.81 11.93 -18.87
N ARG A 283 19.81 13.14 -18.31
CA ARG A 283 19.78 14.38 -19.10
C ARG A 283 20.98 14.52 -20.03
N LYS A 284 22.19 14.24 -19.54
CA LYS A 284 23.40 14.27 -20.39
C LYS A 284 23.38 13.21 -21.49
N THR A 285 22.86 12.02 -21.21
CA THR A 285 22.70 10.96 -22.22
C THR A 285 21.73 11.39 -23.30
N LEU A 286 20.56 11.93 -22.92
CA LEU A 286 19.55 12.42 -23.86
C LEU A 286 20.10 13.56 -24.71
N LEU A 287 20.71 14.58 -24.08
CA LEU A 287 21.33 15.69 -24.79
C LEU A 287 22.50 15.26 -25.66
N GLY A 288 23.30 14.30 -25.19
CA GLY A 288 24.41 13.71 -25.94
C GLY A 288 23.92 13.02 -27.20
N ALA A 289 22.91 12.16 -27.09
CA ALA A 289 22.27 11.48 -28.22
C ALA A 289 21.63 12.46 -29.20
N ALA A 290 20.91 13.47 -28.72
CA ALA A 290 20.32 14.51 -29.55
C ALA A 290 21.37 15.34 -30.28
N ALA A 291 22.48 15.70 -29.63
CA ALA A 291 23.58 16.45 -30.23
C ALA A 291 24.33 15.62 -31.29
N LEU A 292 24.52 14.32 -31.06
CA LEU A 292 25.07 13.40 -32.06
C LEU A 292 24.14 13.31 -33.28
N ALA A 293 22.84 13.07 -33.08
CA ALA A 293 21.86 12.97 -34.15
C ALA A 293 21.73 14.28 -34.95
N GLY A 294 21.59 15.42 -34.26
CA GLY A 294 21.56 16.75 -34.87
C GLY A 294 22.86 17.09 -35.59
N GLY A 295 24.00 16.67 -35.03
CA GLY A 295 25.32 16.82 -35.64
C GLY A 295 25.44 16.08 -36.97
N ILE A 296 24.98 14.83 -37.02
CA ILE A 296 24.94 14.01 -38.25
C ILE A 296 24.00 14.64 -39.30
N LEU A 297 22.81 15.08 -38.89
CA LEU A 297 21.85 15.72 -39.81
C LEU A 297 22.37 17.05 -40.37
N ALA A 298 23.07 17.84 -39.56
CA ALA A 298 23.64 19.12 -39.98
C ALA A 298 24.82 18.94 -40.97
N GLN A 299 25.53 17.81 -40.90
CA GLN A 299 26.55 17.42 -41.90
C GLN A 299 25.94 17.07 -43.26
N ALA A 300 24.66 16.67 -43.31
CA ALA A 300 23.94 16.44 -44.56
C ALA A 300 23.36 17.72 -45.20
N SER A 301 23.54 18.89 -44.57
CA SER A 301 23.10 20.18 -45.09
C SER A 301 24.10 20.78 -46.09
N ASP A 302 23.61 21.54 -47.08
CA ASP A 302 24.43 22.27 -48.04
C ASP A 302 24.98 23.62 -47.53
N SER A 303 24.58 24.06 -46.33
CA SER A 303 25.07 25.32 -45.77
C SER A 303 26.33 25.13 -44.91
N ASP A 304 27.37 25.94 -45.18
CA ASP A 304 28.65 25.85 -44.46
C ASP A 304 28.51 26.14 -42.95
N VAL A 305 27.54 26.98 -42.58
CA VAL A 305 27.20 27.26 -41.17
C VAL A 305 26.58 26.04 -40.49
N ALA A 306 25.71 25.29 -41.18
CA ALA A 306 25.14 24.05 -40.63
C ALA A 306 26.21 22.95 -40.53
N ARG A 307 27.12 22.83 -41.50
CA ARG A 307 28.23 21.86 -41.46
C ARG A 307 29.20 22.14 -40.30
N TYR A 308 29.59 23.40 -40.09
CA TYR A 308 30.42 23.77 -38.93
C TYR A 308 29.69 23.53 -37.60
N GLY A 309 28.39 23.87 -37.53
CA GLY A 309 27.53 23.52 -36.38
C GLY A 309 27.44 22.00 -36.15
N GLY A 310 27.42 21.20 -37.21
CA GLY A 310 27.37 19.74 -37.16
C GLY A 310 28.59 19.10 -36.50
N ALA A 311 29.80 19.56 -36.84
CA ALA A 311 31.03 19.10 -36.20
C ALA A 311 31.06 19.42 -34.69
N THR A 312 30.58 20.61 -34.30
CA THR A 312 30.49 20.98 -32.87
C THR A 312 29.45 20.16 -32.11
N GLY A 313 28.33 19.82 -32.75
CA GLY A 313 27.29 18.95 -32.17
C GLY A 313 27.79 17.54 -31.87
N ILE A 314 28.62 16.96 -32.75
CA ILE A 314 29.20 15.63 -32.54
C ILE A 314 30.16 15.62 -31.34
N ILE A 315 31.06 16.61 -31.24
CA ILE A 315 32.03 16.72 -30.13
C ILE A 315 31.30 16.97 -28.80
N ALA A 316 30.32 17.87 -28.80
CA ALA A 316 29.47 18.11 -27.63
C ALA A 316 28.71 16.84 -27.23
N GLY A 317 28.19 16.10 -28.20
CA GLY A 317 27.51 14.83 -27.96
C GLY A 317 28.42 13.78 -27.32
N ALA A 318 29.63 13.60 -27.85
CA ALA A 318 30.61 12.64 -27.33
C ALA A 318 31.07 13.00 -25.90
N THR A 319 31.37 14.27 -25.63
CA THR A 319 31.80 14.73 -24.29
C THR A 319 30.69 14.58 -23.25
N LEU A 320 29.44 14.91 -23.59
CA LEU A 320 28.28 14.68 -22.73
C LEU A 320 28.07 13.19 -22.45
N SER A 321 28.28 12.33 -23.45
CA SER A 321 28.14 10.88 -23.32
C SER A 321 29.19 10.28 -22.38
N VAL A 322 30.46 10.66 -22.54
CA VAL A 322 31.55 10.24 -21.62
C VAL A 322 31.29 10.75 -20.20
N SER A 323 30.88 12.02 -20.07
CA SER A 323 30.56 12.58 -18.75
C SER A 323 29.37 11.88 -18.09
N ALA A 324 28.39 11.43 -18.87
CA ALA A 324 27.27 10.63 -18.36
C ALA A 324 27.70 9.24 -17.88
N VAL A 325 28.78 8.66 -18.42
CA VAL A 325 29.36 7.40 -17.89
C VAL A 325 29.96 7.64 -16.51
N GLY A 326 30.70 8.74 -16.32
CA GLY A 326 31.22 9.13 -15.01
C GLY A 326 30.11 9.35 -13.98
N ASP A 327 29.06 10.09 -14.34
CA ASP A 327 27.91 10.29 -13.46
C ASP A 327 27.20 8.95 -13.13
N ARG A 328 27.08 8.01 -14.08
CA ARG A 328 26.52 6.67 -13.79
C ARG A 328 27.38 5.88 -12.80
N ALA A 329 28.70 5.97 -12.90
CA ALA A 329 29.62 5.33 -11.95
C ALA A 329 29.47 5.93 -10.55
N GLU A 330 29.33 7.26 -10.44
CA GLU A 330 29.05 7.95 -9.17
C GLU A 330 27.68 7.56 -8.58
N ALA A 331 26.63 7.47 -9.41
CA ALA A 331 25.32 6.98 -8.98
C ALA A 331 25.39 5.53 -8.46
N LYS A 332 26.24 4.69 -9.05
CA LYS A 332 26.43 3.31 -8.58
C LYS A 332 27.04 3.27 -7.17
N LEU A 333 28.02 4.13 -6.87
CA LEU A 333 28.58 4.23 -5.53
C LEU A 333 27.48 4.57 -4.51
N HIS A 334 26.60 5.51 -4.85
CA HIS A 334 25.50 5.86 -3.95
C HIS A 334 24.46 4.74 -3.78
N SER A 335 24.19 4.01 -4.87
CA SER A 335 23.35 2.81 -4.84
C SER A 335 23.92 1.72 -3.91
N GLU A 336 25.25 1.49 -3.95
CA GLU A 336 25.92 0.53 -3.07
C GLU A 336 25.78 0.90 -1.59
N VAL A 337 25.92 2.19 -1.24
CA VAL A 337 25.69 2.67 0.14
C VAL A 337 24.23 2.48 0.57
N LEU A 338 23.27 2.82 -0.29
CA LEU A 338 21.84 2.61 0.01
C LEU A 338 21.52 1.13 0.24
N GLN A 339 22.13 0.23 -0.53
CA GLN A 339 21.98 -1.22 -0.34
C GLN A 339 22.59 -1.69 0.96
N GLU A 340 23.78 -1.20 1.33
CA GLU A 340 24.42 -1.50 2.61
C GLU A 340 23.55 -1.05 3.79
N LEU A 341 23.03 0.17 3.75
CA LEU A 341 22.12 0.71 4.75
C LEU A 341 20.84 -0.13 4.85
N GLY A 342 20.28 -0.56 3.71
CA GLY A 342 19.12 -1.45 3.67
C GLY A 342 19.38 -2.83 4.29
N MET A 343 20.54 -3.44 4.01
CA MET A 343 20.91 -4.73 4.61
C MET A 343 21.16 -4.63 6.12
N SER A 344 21.74 -3.52 6.59
CA SER A 344 21.90 -3.27 8.03
C SER A 344 20.54 -3.14 8.71
N ALA A 345 19.63 -2.41 8.08
CA ALA A 345 18.30 -2.14 8.63
C ALA A 345 17.39 -3.37 8.60
N GLU A 346 17.56 -4.29 7.65
CA GLU A 346 16.80 -5.55 7.59
C GLU A 346 16.88 -6.35 8.90
N ALA A 347 18.05 -6.38 9.56
CA ALA A 347 18.23 -7.06 10.84
C ALA A 347 17.50 -6.38 12.01
N GLU A 348 17.16 -5.09 11.87
CA GLU A 348 16.58 -4.24 12.92
C GLU A 348 15.10 -3.93 12.68
N ILE A 349 14.64 -3.98 11.42
CA ILE A 349 13.30 -3.61 10.97
C ILE A 349 12.41 -4.84 10.69
N SER A 350 13.02 -6.00 10.43
CA SER A 350 12.28 -7.24 10.14
C SER A 350 12.23 -8.16 11.37
N PRO A 351 11.14 -8.16 12.16
CA PRO A 351 10.97 -9.13 13.24
C PRO A 351 10.90 -10.54 12.64
N HIS A 352 11.84 -11.39 13.04
CA HIS A 352 11.93 -12.77 12.59
C HIS A 352 10.95 -13.62 13.41
N THR A 353 9.83 -14.03 12.80
CA THR A 353 8.82 -14.98 13.32
C THR A 353 7.98 -14.51 14.52
N ILE A 354 6.68 -14.85 14.47
CA ILE A 354 5.63 -14.44 15.41
C ILE A 354 5.13 -15.69 16.14
N GLU A 355 5.15 -15.66 17.48
CA GLU A 355 4.44 -16.62 18.35
C GLU A 355 3.39 -15.84 19.17
N LEU A 356 2.10 -16.08 18.90
CA LEU A 356 1.01 -15.48 19.68
C LEU A 356 0.69 -16.40 20.87
N GLU A 357 0.99 -15.93 22.09
CA GLU A 357 0.59 -16.60 23.34
C GLU A 357 -0.63 -15.90 23.97
N ASN A 358 -1.84 -16.44 23.78
CA ASN A 358 -2.75 -16.80 24.87
C ASN A 358 -4.16 -17.21 24.40
N GLN A 359 -4.56 -18.43 24.83
CA GLN A 359 -5.90 -19.02 24.85
C GLN A 359 -6.39 -19.76 23.58
N THR A 360 -7.19 -20.80 23.83
CA THR A 360 -7.05 -22.13 23.23
C THR A 360 -7.68 -22.29 21.84
N LEU A 361 -7.04 -21.75 20.81
CA LEU A 361 -7.06 -22.28 19.44
C LEU A 361 -5.62 -22.17 18.92
N ARG A 362 -4.89 -23.30 18.85
CA ARG A 362 -3.53 -23.31 18.30
C ARG A 362 -3.60 -23.11 16.78
N LEU A 363 -3.63 -21.85 16.35
CA LEU A 363 -3.45 -21.48 14.94
C LEU A 363 -1.94 -21.31 14.71
N GLN A 364 -1.31 -22.30 14.08
CA GLN A 364 0.10 -22.24 13.69
C GLN A 364 0.22 -21.57 12.31
N GLY A 365 1.22 -20.70 12.12
CA GLY A 365 1.52 -20.06 10.83
C GLY A 365 1.50 -18.54 10.85
N THR A 366 1.67 -17.93 9.67
CA THR A 366 1.64 -16.47 9.45
C THR A 366 0.25 -15.88 9.75
N VAL A 367 0.15 -14.56 9.89
CA VAL A 367 -1.16 -13.87 10.07
C VAL A 367 -2.16 -14.21 8.95
N ASP A 368 -1.67 -14.41 7.73
CA ASP A 368 -2.51 -14.87 6.61
C ASP A 368 -3.03 -16.29 6.84
N ASP A 369 -2.18 -17.21 7.27
CA ASP A 369 -2.56 -18.60 7.56
C ASP A 369 -3.62 -18.67 8.66
N GLN A 370 -3.46 -17.84 9.70
CA GLN A 370 -4.42 -17.76 10.80
C GLN A 370 -5.77 -17.22 10.35
N TYR A 371 -5.78 -16.18 9.50
CA TYR A 371 -7.02 -15.66 8.90
C TYR A 371 -7.70 -16.73 8.03
N GLN A 372 -6.95 -17.48 7.21
CA GLN A 372 -7.49 -18.59 6.43
C GLN A 372 -8.10 -19.71 7.29
N GLN A 373 -7.39 -20.11 8.35
CA GLN A 373 -7.84 -21.14 9.27
C GLN A 373 -9.14 -20.72 9.96
N LEU A 374 -9.24 -19.48 10.43
CA LEU A 374 -10.48 -18.97 11.01
C LEU A 374 -11.63 -18.99 10.01
N ARG A 375 -11.43 -18.50 8.78
CA ARG A 375 -12.51 -18.51 7.77
C ARG A 375 -13.02 -19.92 7.49
N ARG A 376 -12.12 -20.91 7.46
CA ARG A 376 -12.49 -22.33 7.34
C ARG A 376 -13.32 -22.80 8.54
N ILE A 377 -12.91 -22.47 9.77
CA ILE A 377 -13.64 -22.82 10.99
C ILE A 377 -15.04 -22.19 10.99
N LEU A 378 -15.16 -20.90 10.69
CA LEU A 378 -16.43 -20.19 10.62
C LEU A 378 -17.37 -20.85 9.60
N LYS A 379 -16.85 -21.19 8.42
CA LYS A 379 -17.62 -21.88 7.37
C LYS A 379 -18.08 -23.26 7.82
N ARG A 380 -17.23 -24.02 8.52
CA ARG A 380 -17.58 -25.33 9.08
C ARG A 380 -18.72 -25.24 10.09
N ILE A 381 -18.60 -24.37 11.09
CA ILE A 381 -19.63 -24.15 12.13
C ILE A 381 -21.00 -23.87 11.48
N TYR A 382 -21.03 -23.03 10.45
CA TYR A 382 -22.28 -22.73 9.76
C TYR A 382 -22.91 -23.91 9.02
N LEU A 383 -22.09 -24.72 8.33
CA LEU A 383 -22.59 -25.90 7.63
C LEU A 383 -23.11 -26.95 8.61
N GLU A 384 -22.43 -27.14 9.74
CA GLU A 384 -22.85 -28.01 10.83
C GLU A 384 -24.19 -27.55 11.46
N GLU A 385 -24.34 -26.26 11.73
CA GLU A 385 -25.60 -25.68 12.24
C GLU A 385 -26.79 -25.79 11.27
N LEU A 386 -26.54 -26.06 9.99
CA LEU A 386 -27.56 -26.23 8.95
C LEU A 386 -27.84 -27.70 8.61
N GLU A 387 -27.17 -28.65 9.28
CA GLU A 387 -27.21 -30.09 8.93
C GLU A 387 -26.87 -30.34 7.44
N LEU A 388 -26.10 -29.44 6.82
CA LEU A 388 -25.67 -29.55 5.43
C LEU A 388 -24.34 -30.29 5.37
N ALA A 389 -24.20 -31.22 4.42
CA ALA A 389 -22.98 -32.01 4.28
C ALA A 389 -21.75 -31.11 4.03
N LEU A 390 -20.70 -31.32 4.83
CA LEU A 390 -19.40 -30.66 4.62
C LEU A 390 -18.85 -31.06 3.24
N PRO A 391 -18.26 -30.12 2.47
CA PRO A 391 -17.44 -30.51 1.33
C PRO A 391 -16.31 -31.40 1.85
N VAL A 392 -16.15 -32.58 1.23
CA VAL A 392 -15.04 -33.47 1.51
C VAL A 392 -13.76 -32.72 1.15
N GLU A 393 -12.92 -32.39 2.13
CA GLU A 393 -11.56 -31.91 1.87
C GLU A 393 -10.82 -33.04 1.13
N GLU A 394 -10.42 -32.81 -0.13
CA GLU A 394 -9.38 -33.62 -0.75
C GLU A 394 -8.12 -33.37 0.08
N ALA A 395 -7.72 -34.38 0.86
CA ALA A 395 -6.47 -34.36 1.58
C ALA A 395 -5.34 -34.18 0.56
N GLU A 396 -4.69 -33.01 0.57
CA GLU A 396 -3.36 -32.89 -0.01
C GLU A 396 -2.45 -33.81 0.82
N ASP A 397 -1.97 -34.87 0.19
CA ASP A 397 -0.98 -35.81 0.72
C ASP A 397 0.27 -35.05 1.16
N ASN A 398 0.31 -34.67 2.44
CA ASN A 398 1.54 -34.29 3.11
C ASN A 398 2.01 -35.53 3.87
N GLU A 399 2.80 -36.37 3.19
CA GLU A 399 3.56 -37.43 3.82
C GLU A 399 4.53 -36.82 4.85
N GLY A 400 4.21 -36.99 6.12
CA GLY A 400 5.04 -36.57 7.25
C GLY A 400 4.43 -37.02 8.57
N GLU A 401 4.69 -38.27 8.95
CA GLU A 401 4.27 -38.90 10.20
C GLU A 401 4.57 -38.06 11.46
N SER A 402 3.57 -37.84 12.31
CA SER A 402 3.54 -38.41 13.67
C SER A 402 2.15 -38.20 14.29
N GLY A 403 1.42 -39.29 14.49
CA GLY A 403 0.09 -39.27 15.09
C GLY A 403 0.11 -38.93 16.57
N PHE A 404 -0.95 -38.26 17.03
CA PHE A 404 -1.39 -38.28 18.42
C PHE A 404 -2.92 -38.07 18.45
N ASP A 405 -3.62 -39.07 18.98
CA ASP A 405 -5.06 -39.04 19.29
C ASP A 405 -5.42 -37.82 20.14
N ALA A 406 -6.30 -36.96 19.64
CA ALA A 406 -6.88 -35.85 20.40
C ALA A 406 -8.39 -35.64 20.15
N ASP A 407 -9.09 -36.64 19.59
CA ASP A 407 -10.52 -36.51 19.25
C ASP A 407 -11.50 -37.03 20.31
N GLU A 408 -11.05 -37.73 21.37
CA GLU A 408 -11.98 -38.21 22.42
C GLU A 408 -12.14 -37.26 23.62
N ALA A 409 -11.24 -36.30 23.83
CA ALA A 409 -11.30 -35.43 25.02
C ALA A 409 -12.27 -34.24 24.88
N PHE A 410 -12.67 -33.88 23.66
CA PHE A 410 -13.53 -32.72 23.41
C PHE A 410 -15.03 -33.07 23.57
N LEU A 411 -15.43 -34.27 23.15
CA LEU A 411 -16.83 -34.72 23.15
C LEU A 411 -17.39 -35.02 24.55
N ASP A 412 -16.54 -35.27 25.55
CA ASP A 412 -16.97 -35.53 26.94
C ASP A 412 -17.18 -34.24 27.75
N SER A 413 -16.75 -33.08 27.24
CA SER A 413 -16.80 -31.80 27.97
C SER A 413 -18.08 -30.97 27.74
N LEU A 414 -18.99 -31.43 26.86
CA LEU A 414 -20.20 -30.71 26.46
C LEU A 414 -21.53 -31.40 26.86
N GLY A 415 -21.54 -32.09 28.00
CA GLY A 415 -22.69 -32.20 28.91
C GLY A 415 -23.89 -33.08 28.51
N GLU A 416 -24.15 -34.11 29.32
CA GLU A 416 -25.52 -34.59 29.56
C GLU A 416 -26.22 -33.72 30.62
N PRO A 417 -27.48 -33.28 30.41
CA PRO A 417 -28.31 -32.76 31.48
C PRO A 417 -28.95 -33.94 32.26
N THR A 418 -28.46 -34.21 33.47
CA THR A 418 -29.16 -35.12 34.39
C THR A 418 -30.40 -34.43 34.95
N SER A 419 -31.54 -35.05 34.66
CA SER A 419 -32.84 -34.73 35.24
C SER A 419 -32.91 -35.21 36.68
N GLN A 420 -33.27 -34.33 37.62
CA GLN A 420 -34.07 -34.64 38.82
C GLN A 420 -34.89 -33.42 39.23
#